data_AF-A0A946REE2-F1
#
_entry.id   AF-A0A946REE2-F1
#
_cell.length_a   1.000
_cell.length_b   1.000
_cell.length_c   1.000
_cell.angle_alpha   90.00
_cell.angle_beta   90.00
_cell.angle_gamma   90.00
#
_symmetry.space_group_name_H-M   'P 1'
#
loop_
_entity.id
_entity.type
_entity.pdbx_description
1 polymer ?
#
loop_
_entity_poly.entity_id
_entity_poly.type
_entity_poly.pdbx_seq_one_letter_code
_entity_poly.pdbx_strand_id
1 'polypeptide(L)'
;MISFLITSCTTQADPFKWVDTIPDPWLLSETEFEFYLPQFHERFPNYHDRLKALNLWRVGTPYGLFCLGEESGKDNDPILRADLSDCTVHVLTSLAFAESFTWQNARDAMVDIHY
;
A
#
# COMPACT_ATOMS: atom_id res chain seq x y z
N MET A 1 28.67 39.43 19.01
CA MET A 1 28.83 38.21 18.18
C MET A 1 27.61 38.14 17.27
N ILE A 2 27.76 38.47 15.99
CA ILE A 2 26.65 38.62 15.05
C ILE A 2 26.20 37.22 14.63
N SER A 3 24.98 36.83 14.99
CA SER A 3 24.39 35.55 14.60
C SER A 3 23.77 35.69 13.23
N PHE A 4 24.41 35.12 12.20
CA PHE A 4 23.83 35.00 10.86
C PHE A 4 22.85 33.81 10.86
N LEU A 5 21.55 34.11 10.83
CA LEU A 5 20.50 33.13 10.54
C LEU A 5 20.41 32.98 9.02
N ILE A 6 21.02 31.91 8.48
CA ILE A 6 20.85 31.53 7.08
C ILE A 6 19.56 30.71 6.97
N THR A 7 18.43 31.37 6.74
CA THR A 7 17.17 30.69 6.39
C THR A 7 17.21 30.31 4.92
N SER A 8 17.75 29.13 4.61
CA SER A 8 17.65 28.56 3.27
C SER A 8 16.24 27.99 3.08
N CYS A 9 15.45 28.56 2.15
CA CYS A 9 14.22 27.93 1.66
C CYS A 9 14.62 26.72 0.79
N THR A 10 14.93 25.60 1.40
CA THR A 10 14.88 24.31 0.69
C THR A 10 13.43 23.99 0.43
N THR A 11 13.03 23.89 -0.85
CA THR A 11 11.78 23.22 -1.24
C THR A 11 11.76 21.89 -0.51
N GLN A 12 10.78 21.70 0.39
CA GLN A 12 10.66 20.44 1.09
C GLN A 12 10.40 19.37 0.03
N ALA A 13 11.35 18.45 -0.14
CA ALA A 13 11.18 17.34 -1.06
C ALA A 13 9.93 16.55 -0.60
N ASP A 14 9.05 16.24 -1.54
CA ASP A 14 7.87 15.42 -1.26
C ASP A 14 8.33 14.08 -0.66
N PRO A 15 7.94 13.75 0.59
CA PRO A 15 8.36 12.52 1.25
C PRO A 15 7.87 11.27 0.52
N PHE A 16 6.85 11.36 -0.33
CA PHE A 16 6.27 10.22 -1.04
C PHE A 16 6.79 10.04 -2.47
N LYS A 17 7.69 10.89 -2.95
CA LYS A 17 8.20 10.86 -4.34
C LYS A 17 8.79 9.52 -4.79
N TRP A 18 9.24 8.68 -3.86
CA TRP A 18 9.70 7.32 -4.18
C TRP A 18 8.58 6.44 -4.75
N VAL A 19 7.33 6.66 -4.34
CA VAL A 19 6.17 5.90 -4.83
C VAL A 19 6.00 6.06 -6.35
N ASP A 20 6.34 7.23 -6.91
CA ASP A 20 6.28 7.49 -8.35
C ASP A 20 7.39 6.75 -9.16
N THR A 21 8.32 6.08 -8.48
CA THR A 21 9.49 5.43 -9.11
C THR A 21 9.37 3.91 -9.19
N ILE A 22 8.38 3.33 -8.52
CA ILE A 22 8.12 1.89 -8.51
C ILE A 22 6.97 1.54 -9.46
N PRO A 23 6.89 0.29 -9.96
CA PRO A 23 5.83 -0.12 -10.89
C PRO A 23 4.45 -0.06 -10.25
N ASP A 24 3.43 0.09 -11.09
CA ASP A 24 2.04 0.08 -10.65
C ASP A 24 1.66 -1.26 -9.98
N PRO A 25 1.02 -1.26 -8.80
CA PRO A 25 0.81 -2.47 -8.00
C PRO A 25 -0.18 -3.45 -8.65
N TRP A 26 -1.06 -2.99 -9.54
CA TRP A 26 -2.01 -3.86 -10.25
C TRP A 26 -1.38 -4.62 -11.43
N LEU A 27 -0.10 -4.38 -11.73
CA LEU A 27 0.66 -5.13 -12.73
C LEU A 27 1.63 -6.14 -12.10
N LEU A 28 1.75 -6.14 -10.77
CA LEU A 28 2.69 -6.96 -10.03
C LEU A 28 2.11 -8.33 -9.70
N SER A 29 3.00 -9.33 -9.68
CA SER A 29 2.74 -10.65 -9.13
C SER A 29 2.85 -10.65 -7.60
N GLU A 30 2.23 -11.64 -6.94
CA GLU A 30 2.33 -11.82 -5.48
C GLU A 30 3.79 -11.92 -5.01
N THR A 31 4.67 -12.55 -5.79
CA THR A 31 6.10 -12.66 -5.46
C THR A 31 6.83 -11.32 -5.49
N GLU A 32 6.39 -10.38 -6.33
CA GLU A 32 7.00 -9.03 -6.35
C GLU A 32 6.59 -8.21 -5.12
N PHE A 33 5.43 -8.47 -4.52
CA PHE A 33 5.03 -7.84 -3.25
C PHE A 33 5.97 -8.20 -2.10
N GLU A 34 6.58 -9.38 -2.11
CA GLU A 34 7.61 -9.78 -1.12
C GLU A 34 8.83 -8.84 -1.13
N PHE A 35 9.09 -8.18 -2.26
CA PHE A 35 10.17 -7.20 -2.38
C PHE A 35 9.74 -5.77 -2.00
N TYR A 36 8.52 -5.36 -2.37
CA TYR A 36 8.07 -3.98 -2.17
C TYR A 36 7.51 -3.70 -0.78
N LEU A 37 6.75 -4.63 -0.19
CA LEU A 37 6.13 -4.42 1.13
C LEU A 37 7.17 -4.07 2.22
N PRO A 38 8.31 -4.78 2.34
CA PRO A 38 9.35 -4.40 3.31
C PRO A 38 9.92 -2.99 3.09
N GLN A 39 10.00 -2.53 1.84
CA GLN A 39 10.50 -1.19 1.53
C GLN A 39 9.55 -0.09 2.00
N PHE A 40 8.24 -0.33 1.96
CA PHE A 40 7.27 0.60 2.56
C PHE A 40 7.48 0.73 4.07
N HIS A 41 7.79 -0.37 4.76
CA HIS A 41 8.12 -0.34 6.20
C HIS A 41 9.45 0.37 6.48
N GLU A 42 10.48 0.12 5.67
CA GLU A 42 11.79 0.75 5.83
C GLU A 42 11.73 2.26 5.58
N ARG A 43 11.06 2.68 4.50
CA ARG A 43 10.98 4.09 4.08
C ARG A 43 9.97 4.89 4.90
N PHE A 44 8.89 4.24 5.31
CA PHE A 44 7.81 4.86 6.09
C PHE A 44 7.58 4.07 7.39
N PRO A 45 8.48 4.19 8.39
CA PRO A 45 8.35 3.47 9.65
C PRO A 45 7.11 3.91 10.44
N ASN A 46 6.68 5.17 10.29
CA ASN A 46 5.42 5.64 10.84
C ASN A 46 4.24 5.01 10.06
N TYR A 47 3.32 4.37 10.79
CA TYR A 47 2.16 3.70 10.21
C TYR A 47 1.31 4.60 9.30
N HIS A 48 1.03 5.83 9.74
CA HIS A 48 0.13 6.73 9.00
C HIS A 48 0.77 7.20 7.70
N ASP A 49 2.08 7.42 7.69
CA ASP A 49 2.79 7.80 6.47
C ASP A 49 2.93 6.61 5.52
N ARG A 50 3.12 5.39 6.06
CA ARG A 50 3.09 4.16 5.26
C ARG A 50 1.75 3.94 4.58
N LEU A 51 0.66 4.14 5.32
CA LEU A 51 -0.69 4.03 4.77
C LEU A 51 -0.92 5.07 3.66
N LYS A 52 -0.47 6.32 3.83
CA LYS A 52 -0.53 7.34 2.76
C LYS A 52 0.26 6.90 1.52
N ALA A 53 1.50 6.43 1.71
CA ALA A 53 2.35 5.98 0.61
C ALA A 53 1.73 4.82 -0.16
N LEU A 54 1.15 3.84 0.54
CA LEU A 54 0.46 2.70 -0.08
C LEU A 54 -0.80 3.12 -0.84
N ASN A 55 -1.58 4.06 -0.30
CA ASN A 55 -2.75 4.59 -1.02
C ASN A 55 -2.34 5.38 -2.27
N LEU A 56 -1.25 6.16 -2.20
CA LEU A 56 -0.68 6.83 -3.38
C LEU A 56 -0.21 5.83 -4.43
N TRP A 57 0.44 4.74 -4.00
CA TRP A 57 0.92 3.69 -4.90
C TRP A 57 -0.22 2.99 -5.64
N ARG A 58 -1.37 2.87 -4.99
CA ARG A 58 -2.58 2.24 -5.55
C ARG A 58 -3.49 3.22 -6.31
N VAL A 59 -3.08 4.47 -6.52
CA VAL A 59 -3.81 5.38 -7.42
C VAL A 59 -3.69 4.87 -8.85
N GLY A 60 -4.84 4.65 -9.50
CA GLY A 60 -4.90 4.13 -10.86
C GLY A 60 -5.28 2.64 -10.94
N THR A 61 -5.37 1.92 -9.81
CA THR A 61 -5.88 0.54 -9.78
C THR A 61 -7.24 0.47 -10.48
N PRO A 62 -7.44 -0.46 -11.44
CA PRO A 62 -8.72 -0.65 -12.11
C PRO A 62 -9.89 -0.83 -11.13
N TYR A 63 -11.04 -0.25 -11.47
CA TYR A 63 -12.25 -0.36 -10.65
C TYR A 63 -13.10 -1.58 -11.05
N GLY A 64 -13.55 -2.36 -10.06
CA GLY A 64 -14.47 -3.48 -10.26
C GLY A 64 -15.31 -3.77 -9.02
N LEU A 65 -16.61 -3.99 -9.21
CA LEU A 65 -17.56 -4.26 -8.13
C LEU A 65 -17.50 -5.71 -7.68
N PHE A 66 -17.68 -5.95 -6.38
CA PHE A 66 -17.78 -7.29 -5.77
C PHE A 66 -16.55 -8.13 -6.09
N CYS A 67 -15.36 -7.59 -5.82
CA CYS A 67 -14.11 -8.19 -6.28
C CYS A 67 -13.29 -8.90 -5.19
N LEU A 68 -13.82 -9.04 -3.98
CA LEU A 68 -13.29 -9.94 -2.94
C LEU A 68 -14.27 -11.08 -2.67
N GLY A 69 -13.73 -12.20 -2.22
CA GLY A 69 -14.49 -13.37 -1.79
C GLY A 69 -13.72 -14.21 -0.77
N GLU A 70 -14.17 -15.46 -0.58
CA GLU A 70 -13.63 -16.39 0.42
C GLU A 70 -12.66 -17.42 -0.18
N GLU A 71 -12.33 -17.27 -1.47
CA GLU A 71 -11.52 -18.21 -2.27
C GLU A 71 -12.07 -19.64 -2.36
N SER A 72 -13.26 -19.87 -1.81
CA SER A 72 -13.81 -21.20 -1.61
C SER A 72 -15.31 -21.17 -1.34
N GLY A 73 -15.95 -22.32 -1.51
CA GLY A 73 -17.38 -22.47 -1.23
C GLY A 73 -18.24 -21.73 -2.25
N LYS A 74 -19.07 -20.79 -1.76
CA LYS A 74 -20.03 -20.08 -2.61
C LYS A 74 -19.39 -18.89 -3.35
N ASP A 75 -18.41 -18.26 -2.72
CA ASP A 75 -17.72 -17.09 -3.24
C ASP A 75 -16.24 -17.42 -3.46
N ASN A 76 -15.86 -17.57 -4.73
CA ASN A 76 -14.53 -18.00 -5.11
C ASN A 76 -13.62 -16.82 -5.51
N ASP A 77 -14.09 -15.58 -5.36
CA ASP A 77 -13.25 -14.41 -5.54
C ASP A 77 -12.14 -14.37 -4.47
N PRO A 78 -11.01 -13.69 -4.76
CA PRO A 78 -9.85 -13.71 -3.87
C PRO A 78 -10.12 -12.98 -2.55
N ILE A 79 -9.48 -13.43 -1.47
CA ILE A 79 -9.57 -12.76 -0.17
C ILE A 79 -8.72 -11.49 -0.13
N LEU A 80 -7.64 -11.47 -0.92
CA LEU A 80 -6.74 -10.34 -1.10
C LEU A 80 -6.38 -10.21 -2.58
N ARG A 81 -6.44 -8.99 -3.09
CA ARG A 81 -6.01 -8.68 -4.47
C ARG A 81 -5.48 -7.26 -4.61
N ALA A 82 -4.64 -7.04 -5.61
CA ALA A 82 -4.06 -5.75 -5.94
C ALA A 82 -4.39 -5.26 -7.37
N ASP A 83 -4.91 -6.15 -8.22
CA ASP A 83 -5.18 -5.93 -9.64
C ASP A 83 -6.49 -5.18 -9.93
N LEU A 84 -7.45 -5.27 -9.01
CA LEU A 84 -8.79 -4.69 -9.11
C LEU A 84 -9.25 -4.21 -7.74
N SER A 85 -10.09 -3.18 -7.70
CA SER A 85 -10.61 -2.66 -6.44
C SER A 85 -11.99 -2.04 -6.59
N ASP A 86 -12.86 -2.20 -5.59
CA ASP A 86 -13.91 -1.22 -5.30
C ASP A 86 -13.46 -0.32 -4.13
N CYS A 87 -14.37 0.52 -3.61
CA CYS A 87 -14.06 1.42 -2.50
C CYS A 87 -13.68 0.69 -1.20
N THR A 88 -14.32 -0.44 -0.89
CA THR A 88 -14.04 -1.25 0.30
C THR A 88 -12.72 -1.98 0.14
N VAL A 89 -12.52 -2.64 -1.00
CA VAL A 89 -11.25 -3.33 -1.32
C VAL A 89 -10.07 -2.36 -1.32
N HIS A 90 -10.30 -1.10 -1.70
CA HIS A 90 -9.24 -0.10 -1.67
C HIS A 90 -8.81 0.16 -0.22
N VAL A 91 -9.75 0.36 0.69
CA VAL A 91 -9.41 0.60 2.09
C VAL A 91 -8.78 -0.64 2.74
N LEU A 92 -9.42 -1.80 2.61
CA LEU A 92 -8.99 -3.02 3.28
C LEU A 92 -7.60 -3.49 2.81
N THR A 93 -7.37 -3.56 1.50
CA THR A 93 -6.07 -3.97 0.97
C THR A 93 -4.96 -2.99 1.36
N SER A 94 -5.25 -1.68 1.42
CA SER A 94 -4.26 -0.68 1.85
C SER A 94 -3.89 -0.85 3.34
N LEU A 95 -4.86 -1.17 4.19
CA LEU A 95 -4.61 -1.48 5.60
C LEU A 95 -3.82 -2.77 5.75
N ALA A 96 -4.24 -3.83 5.07
CA ALA A 96 -3.55 -5.13 5.08
C ALA A 96 -2.08 -5.01 4.65
N PHE A 97 -1.80 -4.26 3.58
CA PHE A 97 -0.41 -3.98 3.15
C PHE A 97 0.36 -3.11 4.15
N ALA A 98 -0.30 -2.19 4.86
CA ALA A 98 0.37 -1.34 5.85
C ALA A 98 0.83 -2.12 7.10
N GLU A 99 0.22 -3.27 7.39
CA GLU A 99 0.58 -4.14 8.51
C GLU A 99 1.63 -5.22 8.14
N SER A 100 1.99 -5.34 6.86
CA SER A 100 2.55 -6.58 6.33
C SER A 100 3.89 -6.41 5.63
N PHE A 101 4.77 -7.39 5.85
CA PHE A 101 6.07 -7.47 5.18
C PHE A 101 6.07 -8.46 3.99
N THR A 102 5.08 -9.33 3.91
CA THR A 102 4.96 -10.39 2.90
C THR A 102 3.54 -10.45 2.37
N TRP A 103 3.32 -11.07 1.20
CA TRP A 103 1.97 -11.28 0.66
C TRP A 103 1.13 -12.14 1.60
N GLN A 104 1.73 -13.18 2.18
CA GLN A 104 1.03 -14.03 3.16
C GLN A 104 0.64 -13.24 4.41
N ASN A 105 1.52 -12.37 4.95
CA ASN A 105 1.13 -11.52 6.08
C ASN A 105 -0.01 -10.57 5.72
N ALA A 106 -0.04 -10.07 4.48
CA ALA A 106 -1.16 -9.23 4.02
C ALA A 106 -2.46 -10.02 3.94
N ARG A 107 -2.40 -11.29 3.54
CA ARG A 107 -3.57 -12.19 3.56
C ARG A 107 -4.06 -12.42 4.99
N ASP A 108 -3.15 -12.72 5.91
CA ASP A 108 -3.47 -12.94 7.31
C ASP A 108 -4.09 -11.66 7.93
N ALA A 109 -3.50 -10.50 7.67
CA ALA A 109 -4.02 -9.21 8.13
C ALA A 109 -5.39 -8.89 7.52
N MET A 110 -5.62 -9.22 6.25
CA MET A 110 -6.93 -9.04 5.61
C MET A 110 -8.01 -9.86 6.33
N VAL A 111 -7.71 -11.10 6.70
CA VAL A 111 -8.62 -11.94 7.50
C VAL A 111 -8.95 -11.25 8.82
N ASP A 112 -7.93 -10.79 9.56
CA ASP A 112 -8.10 -10.14 10.87
C ASP A 112 -8.85 -8.79 10.81
N ILE A 113 -8.77 -8.08 9.68
CA ILE A 113 -9.41 -6.77 9.50
C ILE A 113 -10.87 -6.93 9.02
N HIS A 114 -11.13 -7.89 8.14
CA HIS A 114 -12.40 -7.99 7.42
C HIS A 114 -13.42 -8.94 8.08
N TYR A 115 -12.98 -9.84 8.96
CA TYR A 115 -13.81 -10.87 9.62
C TYR A 115 -13.68 -10.84 11.15
#